data_AF-A0A0D2PPH9-F1
#
_entry.id   AF-A0A0D2PPH9-F1
#
_cell.length_a   1.000
_cell.length_b   1.000
_cell.length_c   1.000
_cell.angle_alpha   90.00
_cell.angle_beta   90.00
_cell.angle_gamma   90.00
#
_symmetry.space_group_name_H-M   'P 1'
#
loop_
_entity.id
_entity.type
_entity.pdbx_description
1 polymer ?
#
loop_
_entity_poly.entity_id
_entity_poly.type
_entity_poly.pdbx_seq_one_letter_code
_entity_poly.pdbx_strand_id
1 'polypeptide(L)'
;MGSKEGKIIQSCLSMAISDFYGLHRDYQMRIVLHTRDSKGDPSLALSAAFKLSEDNKVKVILSAQKSTLEAKFLAEFGDHTKIPLEMVNFITQMVNVMNFNNFKLTSSNFEILNVPARGRHLLSSSTIDESSPRGRMMQTSSKTLRIAVPTTNGFPQLLKVDHDPHTNTAIFSGFCIDAFKIAMAGLNYQVFYQFVPFEYNNPNIGEAYDDLIYQVYLQNYDAVVGDMTITANRSSYVDFTFPYTDMGVGMVTRLTPKDSQNLWIFLKPLTPGLWLTMVGVYVVTALVIWLIERPAFVEQQTQQSNGRIGRMFGFSFSILVFAHWEKLSSNLSRSVVVLWVFVVFILGSNYTATLTSMMTVRQIEYNSKMSNIGHRLGPVTQEVVGNLNFDNSSSTSVWLTSPEEYANALSEGAKNGGVSAIIDEMPYISIFLEKYPTRYSMVGSVMPTTNGFGFVFPKGSALARDISREIAKLREDGRLQALQNAWFKTPIIDFDSEDTTNSVNSLTVGDFRGLFLISGAFLAIACILFLASLLYKNFH
;
A
#
# COMPACT_ATOMS: atom_id res chain seq x y z
N MET A 1 -31.72 4.46 7.03
CA MET A 1 -31.84 5.87 7.45
C MET A 1 -32.50 6.06 8.82
N GLY A 2 -33.16 5.07 9.42
CA GLY A 2 -33.58 5.12 10.81
C GLY A 2 -32.41 5.10 11.80
N SER A 3 -31.23 4.64 11.38
CA SER A 3 -29.99 4.65 12.17
C SER A 3 -29.40 6.05 12.33
N LYS A 4 -28.65 6.26 13.43
CA LYS A 4 -27.96 7.55 13.69
C LYS A 4 -26.98 7.87 12.57
N GLU A 5 -26.26 6.87 12.07
CA GLU A 5 -25.27 7.00 11.00
C GLU A 5 -25.92 7.40 9.68
N GLY A 6 -27.07 6.79 9.34
CA GLY A 6 -27.81 7.12 8.12
C GLY A 6 -28.35 8.56 8.11
N LYS A 7 -28.76 9.07 9.28
CA LYS A 7 -29.20 10.48 9.44
C LYS A 7 -28.04 11.46 9.29
N ILE A 8 -26.87 11.13 9.85
CA ILE A 8 -25.67 11.96 9.71
C ILE A 8 -25.26 12.04 8.23
N ILE A 9 -25.18 10.91 7.53
CA ILE A 9 -24.82 10.86 6.11
C ILE A 9 -25.80 11.68 5.26
N GLN A 10 -27.11 11.55 5.51
CA GLN A 10 -28.12 12.36 4.82
C GLN A 10 -27.91 13.86 5.05
N SER A 11 -27.63 14.26 6.28
CA SER A 11 -27.41 15.65 6.65
C SER A 11 -26.15 16.20 5.99
N CYS A 12 -25.04 15.44 5.98
CA CYS A 12 -23.81 15.86 5.33
C CYS A 12 -23.96 15.99 3.81
N LEU A 13 -24.60 15.01 3.16
CA LEU A 13 -24.82 15.04 1.70
C LEU A 13 -25.77 16.17 1.29
N SER A 14 -26.86 16.40 2.02
CA SER A 14 -27.78 17.49 1.73
C SER A 14 -27.12 18.87 1.90
N MET A 15 -26.31 19.03 2.95
CA MET A 15 -25.53 20.25 3.17
C MET A 15 -24.51 20.47 2.06
N ALA A 16 -23.72 19.45 1.70
CA ALA A 16 -22.72 19.54 0.64
C ALA A 16 -23.34 19.87 -0.73
N ILE A 17 -24.49 19.28 -1.06
CA ILE A 17 -25.22 19.60 -2.29
C ILE A 17 -25.74 21.04 -2.27
N SER A 18 -26.26 21.49 -1.12
CA SER A 18 -26.71 22.87 -0.95
C SER A 18 -25.56 23.86 -1.12
N ASP A 19 -24.41 23.61 -0.50
CA ASP A 19 -23.22 24.46 -0.60
C ASP A 19 -22.67 24.48 -2.02
N PHE A 20 -22.61 23.32 -2.68
CA PHE A 20 -22.15 23.21 -4.06
C PHE A 20 -23.00 24.06 -5.01
N TYR A 21 -24.33 23.98 -4.91
CA TYR A 21 -25.24 24.77 -5.75
C TYR A 21 -25.39 26.22 -5.31
N GLY A 22 -25.08 26.53 -4.04
CA GLY A 22 -24.95 27.90 -3.56
C GLY A 22 -23.78 28.63 -4.23
N LEU A 23 -22.66 27.91 -4.42
CA LEU A 23 -21.43 28.40 -5.06
C LEU A 23 -21.50 28.35 -6.60
N HIS A 24 -22.20 27.37 -7.18
CA HIS A 24 -22.28 27.13 -8.63
C HIS A 24 -23.72 27.27 -9.13
N ARG A 25 -24.26 28.49 -9.12
CA ARG A 25 -25.66 28.77 -9.50
C ARG A 25 -26.01 28.44 -10.95
N ASP A 26 -25.01 28.48 -11.84
CA ASP A 26 -25.18 28.28 -13.28
C ASP A 26 -25.09 26.80 -13.72
N TYR A 27 -24.88 25.88 -12.77
CA TYR A 27 -24.76 24.46 -13.07
C TYR A 27 -26.14 23.84 -13.36
N GLN A 28 -26.34 23.39 -14.61
CA GLN A 28 -27.64 22.92 -15.09
C GLN A 28 -28.07 21.54 -14.58
N MET A 29 -27.12 20.67 -14.23
CA MET A 29 -27.45 19.34 -13.69
C MET A 29 -27.76 19.40 -12.20
N ARG A 30 -28.94 18.94 -11.79
CA ARG A 30 -29.36 18.86 -10.38
C ARG A 30 -29.19 17.43 -9.84
N ILE A 31 -28.42 17.30 -8.76
CA ILE A 31 -28.29 16.06 -7.99
C ILE A 31 -29.54 15.93 -7.12
N VAL A 32 -30.27 14.83 -7.31
CA VAL A 32 -31.43 14.47 -6.48
C VAL A 32 -31.08 13.23 -5.68
N LEU A 33 -31.14 13.35 -4.36
CA LEU A 33 -30.90 12.24 -3.43
C LEU A 33 -32.16 11.39 -3.29
N HIS A 34 -32.06 10.10 -3.63
CA HIS A 34 -33.08 9.10 -3.31
C HIS A 34 -32.56 8.17 -2.22
N THR A 35 -33.32 8.04 -1.14
CA THR A 35 -32.84 7.38 0.08
C THR A 35 -33.70 6.18 0.44
N ARG A 36 -33.06 5.05 0.76
CA ARG A 36 -33.73 3.83 1.26
C ARG A 36 -33.04 3.32 2.53
N ASP A 37 -33.77 2.55 3.33
CA ASP A 37 -33.26 1.97 4.57
C ASP A 37 -33.23 0.45 4.48
N SER A 38 -32.04 -0.15 4.55
CA SER A 38 -31.88 -1.61 4.61
C SER A 38 -32.20 -2.18 5.99
N LYS A 39 -32.31 -1.35 7.04
CA LYS A 39 -32.43 -1.77 8.45
C LYS A 39 -31.31 -2.71 8.92
N GLY A 40 -30.20 -2.79 8.19
CA GLY A 40 -29.07 -3.71 8.47
C GLY A 40 -29.27 -5.14 7.96
N ASP A 41 -30.29 -5.38 7.12
CA ASP A 41 -30.53 -6.68 6.48
C ASP A 41 -30.00 -6.67 5.02
N PRO A 42 -29.08 -7.58 4.65
CA PRO A 42 -28.54 -7.70 3.29
C PRO A 42 -29.60 -7.93 2.21
N SER A 43 -30.66 -8.67 2.50
CA SER A 43 -31.72 -8.96 1.53
C SER A 43 -32.56 -7.70 1.22
N LEU A 44 -32.83 -6.89 2.25
CA LEU A 44 -33.51 -5.62 2.10
C LEU A 44 -32.62 -4.56 1.44
N ALA A 45 -31.30 -4.61 1.67
CA ALA A 45 -30.34 -3.76 0.99
C ALA A 45 -30.35 -4.01 -0.53
N LEU A 46 -30.33 -5.29 -0.94
CA LEU A 46 -30.39 -5.68 -2.36
C LEU A 46 -31.73 -5.30 -3.01
N SER A 47 -32.85 -5.56 -2.32
CA SER A 47 -34.18 -5.14 -2.80
C SER A 47 -34.29 -3.61 -2.94
N ALA A 48 -33.69 -2.86 -2.02
CA ALA A 48 -33.64 -1.41 -2.09
C ALA A 48 -32.78 -0.91 -3.27
N ALA A 49 -31.63 -1.54 -3.52
CA ALA A 49 -30.78 -1.24 -4.67
C ALA A 49 -31.49 -1.53 -6.00
N PHE A 50 -32.18 -2.68 -6.09
CA PHE A 50 -32.99 -3.04 -7.24
C PHE A 50 -34.10 -2.03 -7.51
N LYS A 51 -34.87 -1.64 -6.48
CA LYS A 51 -35.90 -0.60 -6.60
C LYS A 51 -35.34 0.76 -7.01
N LEU A 52 -34.19 1.17 -6.48
CA LEU A 52 -33.55 2.43 -6.86
C LEU A 52 -33.08 2.41 -8.33
N SER A 53 -32.64 1.26 -8.81
CA SER A 53 -32.27 1.06 -10.22
C SER A 53 -33.49 1.12 -11.14
N GLU A 54 -34.54 0.36 -10.83
CA GLU A 54 -35.68 0.17 -11.73
C GLU A 54 -36.68 1.33 -11.68
N ASP A 55 -37.08 1.78 -10.48
CA ASP A 55 -38.09 2.83 -10.30
C ASP A 55 -37.52 4.24 -10.50
N ASN A 56 -36.28 4.46 -10.04
CA ASN A 56 -35.67 5.80 -9.95
C ASN A 56 -34.57 6.05 -10.99
N LYS A 57 -34.15 5.04 -11.76
CA LYS A 57 -33.08 5.13 -12.78
C LYS A 57 -31.84 5.87 -12.29
N VAL A 58 -31.39 5.54 -11.09
CA VAL A 58 -30.24 6.22 -10.46
C VAL A 58 -28.96 5.97 -11.25
N LYS A 59 -28.11 7.00 -11.35
CA LYS A 59 -26.80 6.90 -12.02
C LYS A 59 -25.68 6.38 -11.12
N VAL A 60 -25.83 6.51 -9.80
CA VAL A 60 -24.85 6.07 -8.79
C VAL A 60 -25.62 5.64 -7.55
N ILE A 61 -25.18 4.55 -6.90
CA ILE A 61 -25.71 4.10 -5.62
C ILE A 61 -24.62 4.24 -4.55
N LEU A 62 -24.93 4.94 -3.46
CA LEU A 62 -24.07 5.09 -2.30
C LEU A 62 -24.56 4.19 -1.17
N SER A 63 -23.69 3.35 -0.61
CA SER A 63 -24.00 2.50 0.54
C SER A 63 -23.16 2.87 1.77
N ALA A 64 -23.80 2.89 2.94
CA ALA A 64 -23.17 3.15 4.23
C ALA A 64 -23.05 1.83 5.00
N GLN A 65 -21.82 1.35 5.22
CA GLN A 65 -21.59 0.00 5.75
C GLN A 65 -21.91 -0.13 7.24
N LYS A 66 -22.55 -1.25 7.60
CA LYS A 66 -22.53 -1.84 8.95
C LYS A 66 -22.16 -3.33 8.96
N SER A 67 -22.32 -4.04 7.84
CA SER A 67 -22.01 -5.48 7.70
C SER A 67 -21.24 -5.80 6.40
N THR A 68 -20.27 -6.70 6.49
CA THR A 68 -19.45 -7.20 5.35
C THR A 68 -20.25 -8.00 4.33
N LEU A 69 -21.36 -8.62 4.73
CA LEU A 69 -22.25 -9.36 3.83
C LEU A 69 -23.06 -8.41 2.93
N GLU A 70 -23.57 -7.29 3.47
CA GLU A 70 -24.28 -6.27 2.69
C GLU A 70 -23.39 -5.72 1.56
N ALA A 71 -22.11 -5.51 1.86
CA ALA A 71 -21.12 -5.01 0.91
C ALA A 71 -20.88 -5.97 -0.26
N LYS A 72 -20.79 -7.29 0.03
CA LYS A 72 -20.52 -8.31 -0.98
C LYS A 72 -21.69 -8.45 -1.96
N PHE A 73 -22.92 -8.47 -1.46
CA PHE A 73 -24.13 -8.55 -2.30
C PHE A 73 -24.35 -7.30 -3.15
N LEU A 74 -24.06 -6.11 -2.62
CA LEU A 74 -24.19 -4.87 -3.39
C LEU A 74 -23.08 -4.69 -4.43
N ALA A 75 -21.87 -5.18 -4.17
CA ALA A 75 -20.80 -5.21 -5.17
C ALA A 75 -21.17 -6.12 -6.35
N GLU A 76 -21.67 -7.33 -6.07
CA GLU A 76 -22.15 -8.27 -7.09
C GLU A 76 -23.32 -7.67 -7.90
N PHE A 77 -24.23 -6.93 -7.24
CA PHE A 77 -25.31 -6.20 -7.91
C PHE A 77 -24.80 -5.08 -8.85
N GLY A 78 -23.77 -4.34 -8.44
CA GLY A 78 -23.15 -3.29 -9.25
C GLY A 78 -22.54 -3.83 -10.55
N ASP A 79 -21.85 -4.98 -10.45
CA ASP A 79 -21.25 -5.67 -11.60
C ASP A 79 -22.30 -6.13 -12.62
N HIS A 80 -23.45 -6.62 -12.14
CA HIS A 80 -24.54 -7.07 -13.00
C HIS A 80 -25.33 -5.93 -13.65
N THR A 81 -25.46 -4.79 -12.98
CA THR A 81 -26.31 -3.68 -13.45
C THR A 81 -25.56 -2.54 -14.15
N LYS A 82 -24.21 -2.58 -14.16
CA LYS A 82 -23.34 -1.52 -14.69
C LYS A 82 -23.60 -0.14 -14.06
N ILE A 83 -24.16 -0.10 -12.85
CA ILE A 83 -24.35 1.13 -12.07
C ILE A 83 -23.16 1.25 -11.11
N PRO A 84 -22.39 2.35 -11.14
CA PRO A 84 -21.32 2.60 -10.19
C PRO A 84 -21.85 2.55 -8.75
N LEU A 85 -21.27 1.66 -7.94
CA LEU A 85 -21.61 1.50 -6.53
C LEU A 85 -20.41 1.93 -5.67
N GLU A 86 -20.56 3.03 -4.94
CA GLU A 86 -19.52 3.50 -4.01
C GLU A 86 -19.90 3.16 -2.57
N MET A 87 -18.93 2.56 -1.86
CA MET A 87 -19.04 2.20 -0.45
C MET A 87 -18.38 3.26 0.41
N VAL A 88 -19.13 3.87 1.33
CA VAL A 88 -18.62 4.88 2.26
C VAL A 88 -18.46 4.25 3.64
N ASN A 89 -17.21 4.07 4.08
CA ASN A 89 -16.88 3.54 5.41
C ASN A 89 -16.60 4.70 6.39
N PHE A 90 -17.42 4.83 7.43
CA PHE A 90 -17.48 6.03 8.28
C PHE A 90 -16.29 6.17 9.25
N ILE A 91 -15.51 5.10 9.49
CA ILE A 91 -14.38 5.13 10.44
C ILE A 91 -13.12 5.75 9.81
N THR A 92 -12.99 5.74 8.48
CA THR A 92 -11.73 6.14 7.81
C THR A 92 -11.76 7.55 7.20
N GLN A 93 -12.93 8.18 7.04
CA GLN A 93 -13.07 9.39 6.22
C GLN A 93 -13.39 10.71 6.95
N MET A 94 -13.39 10.76 8.29
CA MET A 94 -13.47 12.06 8.99
C MET A 94 -12.20 12.92 8.81
N VAL A 95 -11.05 12.32 8.45
CA VAL A 95 -9.79 13.06 8.23
C VAL A 95 -9.68 13.60 6.80
N ASN A 96 -10.26 12.93 5.80
CA ASN A 96 -10.15 13.37 4.40
C ASN A 96 -11.22 14.41 4.00
N VAL A 97 -12.29 14.58 4.77
CA VAL A 97 -13.36 15.55 4.44
C VAL A 97 -13.02 16.99 4.88
N MET A 98 -12.05 17.21 5.77
CA MET A 98 -11.67 18.56 6.23
C MET A 98 -10.54 19.24 5.42
N ASN A 99 -10.04 18.63 4.34
CA ASN A 99 -9.01 19.21 3.47
C ASN A 99 -9.54 19.61 2.07
N PHE A 100 -10.80 20.03 1.98
CA PHE A 100 -11.49 20.36 0.72
C PHE A 100 -11.45 21.85 0.31
N ASN A 101 -10.42 22.61 0.71
CA ASN A 101 -10.34 24.03 0.35
C ASN A 101 -9.52 24.35 -0.90
N ASN A 102 -8.90 23.39 -1.60
CA ASN A 102 -8.07 23.69 -2.77
C ASN A 102 -8.03 22.57 -3.83
N PHE A 103 -9.17 22.17 -4.40
CA PHE A 103 -9.12 21.53 -5.72
C PHE A 103 -10.12 22.13 -6.71
N LYS A 104 -9.54 22.91 -7.60
CA LYS A 104 -9.99 23.20 -8.95
C LYS A 104 -10.29 21.86 -9.62
N LEU A 105 -11.52 21.65 -10.09
CA LEU A 105 -11.88 20.53 -10.96
C LEU A 105 -11.12 20.70 -12.30
N THR A 106 -9.85 20.31 -12.31
CA THR A 106 -9.10 20.08 -13.55
C THR A 106 -9.50 18.71 -14.06
N SER A 107 -10.20 18.73 -15.19
CA SER A 107 -10.52 17.57 -15.99
C SER A 107 -9.24 16.85 -16.42
N SER A 108 -8.99 15.68 -15.85
CA SER A 108 -8.15 14.66 -16.46
C SER A 108 -8.65 13.31 -15.93
N ASN A 109 -9.24 12.52 -16.83
CA ASN A 109 -9.69 11.13 -16.67
C ASN A 109 -11.20 10.85 -16.49
N PHE A 110 -12.07 11.74 -17.00
CA PHE A 110 -13.38 11.30 -17.49
C PHE A 110 -13.53 11.68 -18.95
N GLU A 111 -13.20 10.76 -19.85
CA GLU A 111 -13.69 10.83 -21.22
C GLU A 111 -15.21 10.56 -21.21
N ILE A 112 -15.99 11.63 -21.33
CA ILE A 112 -17.35 11.51 -21.86
C ILE A 112 -17.19 11.42 -23.38
N LEU A 113 -17.31 10.20 -23.91
CA LEU A 113 -17.39 9.98 -25.35
C LEU A 113 -18.65 10.68 -25.88
N ASN A 114 -18.46 11.81 -26.56
CA ASN A 114 -19.52 12.56 -27.23
C ASN A 114 -19.55 12.10 -28.69
N VAL A 115 -20.43 11.16 -29.05
CA VAL A 115 -20.71 10.83 -30.46
C VAL A 115 -22.02 11.49 -30.87
N PRO A 116 -22.04 12.35 -31.91
CA PRO A 116 -23.25 13.00 -32.38
C PRO A 116 -24.11 12.02 -33.17
N ALA A 117 -25.27 11.63 -32.63
CA ALA A 117 -26.28 10.87 -33.35
C ALA A 117 -27.09 11.81 -34.26
N ARG A 118 -26.76 11.83 -35.56
CA ARG A 118 -27.66 12.31 -36.62
C ARG A 118 -28.42 11.09 -37.15
N GLY A 119 -29.71 11.01 -36.85
CA GLY A 119 -30.51 9.80 -37.02
C GLY A 119 -30.83 9.41 -38.47
N ARG A 120 -31.32 8.17 -38.61
CA ARG A 120 -32.54 7.81 -39.34
C ARG A 120 -32.95 6.38 -38.99
N HIS A 121 -34.25 6.23 -38.77
CA HIS A 121 -35.00 4.97 -38.68
C HIS A 121 -34.60 3.95 -39.74
N LEU A 122 -34.66 2.65 -39.40
CA LEU A 122 -35.47 1.64 -40.08
C LEU A 122 -35.55 0.37 -39.21
N LEU A 123 -36.74 -0.24 -39.20
CA LEU A 123 -37.14 -1.38 -38.39
C LEU A 123 -36.43 -2.69 -38.80
N SER A 124 -36.17 -3.59 -37.85
CA SER A 124 -36.88 -4.88 -37.80
C SER A 124 -36.54 -5.68 -36.53
N SER A 125 -37.59 -6.23 -35.94
CA SER A 125 -37.63 -7.25 -34.91
C SER A 125 -36.85 -8.52 -35.29
N SER A 126 -36.05 -9.05 -34.37
CA SER A 126 -35.96 -10.50 -34.15
C SER A 126 -35.49 -10.76 -32.71
N THR A 127 -36.32 -11.52 -32.00
CA THR A 127 -36.04 -12.33 -30.81
C THR A 127 -34.57 -12.65 -30.55
N ILE A 128 -34.13 -12.42 -29.31
CA ILE A 128 -32.83 -12.87 -28.80
C ILE A 128 -32.91 -14.41 -28.71
N ASP A 129 -32.35 -15.08 -29.70
CA ASP A 129 -31.95 -16.47 -29.58
C ASP A 129 -30.74 -16.53 -28.64
N GLU A 130 -30.90 -17.26 -27.55
CA GLU A 130 -29.86 -17.62 -26.61
C GLU A 130 -29.00 -18.73 -27.25
N SER A 131 -28.20 -18.35 -28.25
CA SER A 131 -27.17 -19.22 -28.82
C SER A 131 -25.88 -18.42 -29.00
N SER A 132 -25.03 -18.46 -27.98
CA SER A 132 -23.60 -18.26 -28.18
C SER A 132 -23.15 -19.16 -29.35
N PRO A 133 -22.40 -18.66 -30.35
CA PRO A 133 -21.83 -19.55 -31.34
C PRO A 133 -20.71 -20.35 -30.65
N ARG A 134 -21.10 -21.48 -30.04
CA ARG A 134 -20.20 -22.61 -29.85
C ARG A 134 -19.76 -23.03 -31.26
N GLY A 135 -18.47 -22.86 -31.53
CA GLY A 135 -17.86 -23.40 -32.75
C GLY A 135 -17.51 -22.37 -33.82
N ARG A 136 -16.58 -21.46 -33.51
CA ARG A 136 -15.34 -21.51 -34.29
C ARG A 136 -14.31 -22.18 -33.41
N MET A 137 -14.25 -23.51 -33.47
CA MET A 137 -12.94 -24.16 -33.34
C MET A 137 -12.06 -23.38 -34.31
N MET A 138 -11.08 -22.66 -33.77
CA MET A 138 -9.98 -22.21 -34.59
C MET A 138 -9.52 -23.48 -35.28
N GLN A 139 -9.76 -23.59 -36.59
CA GLN A 139 -9.12 -24.63 -37.37
C GLN A 139 -7.66 -24.43 -37.02
N THR A 140 -7.10 -25.38 -36.26
CA THR A 140 -5.67 -25.50 -36.06
C THR A 140 -5.14 -25.76 -37.44
N SER A 141 -4.92 -24.67 -38.17
CA SER A 141 -3.87 -24.59 -39.17
C SER A 141 -2.72 -25.34 -38.55
N SER A 142 -2.20 -26.34 -39.27
CA SER A 142 -1.00 -27.10 -38.92
C SER A 142 0.26 -26.24 -38.80
N LYS A 143 0.11 -24.92 -38.59
CA LYS A 143 1.13 -23.92 -38.48
C LYS A 143 1.59 -23.84 -37.03
N THR A 144 2.82 -24.27 -36.81
CA THR A 144 3.56 -24.04 -35.57
C THR A 144 3.74 -22.54 -35.36
N LEU A 145 3.27 -22.02 -34.23
CA LEU A 145 3.43 -20.61 -33.87
C LEU A 145 4.90 -20.27 -33.61
N ARG A 146 5.36 -19.14 -34.13
CA ARG A 146 6.69 -18.61 -33.88
C ARG A 146 6.64 -17.63 -32.73
N ILE A 147 7.21 -18.02 -31.60
CA ILE A 147 7.24 -17.21 -30.39
C ILE A 147 8.62 -16.59 -30.25
N ALA A 148 8.71 -15.27 -30.37
CA ALA A 148 9.98 -14.59 -30.20
C ALA A 148 10.34 -14.46 -28.71
N VAL A 149 11.61 -14.65 -28.42
CA VAL A 149 12.18 -14.57 -27.08
C VAL A 149 13.43 -13.70 -27.13
N PRO A 150 13.55 -12.66 -26.30
CA PRO A 150 14.74 -11.82 -26.28
C PRO A 150 15.96 -12.57 -25.75
N THR A 151 17.13 -12.33 -26.33
CA THR A 151 18.35 -13.13 -26.05
C THR A 151 19.07 -12.77 -24.75
N THR A 152 18.92 -11.55 -24.25
CA THR A 152 19.54 -11.13 -22.98
C THR A 152 18.69 -10.13 -22.23
N ASN A 153 18.62 -10.29 -20.91
CA ASN A 153 17.98 -9.34 -20.01
C ASN A 153 18.81 -9.08 -18.74
N GLY A 154 20.06 -9.57 -18.68
CA GLY A 154 20.97 -9.45 -17.53
C GLY A 154 20.54 -10.20 -16.25
N PHE A 155 19.37 -10.85 -16.26
CA PHE A 155 18.78 -11.58 -15.13
C PHE A 155 18.42 -13.01 -15.57
N PRO A 156 19.38 -13.95 -15.54
CA PRO A 156 19.19 -15.30 -16.07
C PRO A 156 18.05 -16.09 -15.40
N GLN A 157 17.66 -15.71 -14.17
CA GLN A 157 16.51 -16.29 -13.46
C GLN A 157 15.17 -15.96 -14.14
N LEU A 158 15.06 -14.78 -14.77
CA LEU A 158 13.86 -14.39 -15.52
C LEU A 158 13.86 -15.01 -16.91
N LEU A 159 14.99 -14.89 -17.60
CA LEU A 159 15.13 -15.37 -18.96
C LEU A 159 16.59 -15.59 -19.31
N LYS A 160 16.89 -16.76 -19.88
CA LYS A 160 18.22 -17.10 -20.38
C LYS A 160 18.08 -17.90 -21.67
N VAL A 161 18.85 -17.48 -22.68
CA VAL A 161 19.00 -18.17 -23.96
C VAL A 161 20.44 -18.66 -24.07
N ASP A 162 20.62 -19.97 -23.91
CA ASP A 162 21.91 -20.64 -24.12
C ASP A 162 21.92 -21.31 -25.49
N HIS A 163 23.10 -21.55 -26.05
CA HIS A 163 23.24 -22.32 -27.30
C HIS A 163 23.91 -23.64 -26.98
N ASP A 164 23.31 -24.74 -27.42
CA ASP A 164 23.93 -26.07 -27.30
C ASP A 164 25.27 -26.07 -28.07
N PRO A 165 26.41 -26.35 -27.40
CA PRO A 165 27.73 -26.34 -28.04
C PRO A 165 27.85 -27.31 -29.22
N HIS A 166 27.03 -28.36 -29.28
CA HIS A 166 27.14 -29.40 -30.29
C HIS A 166 26.15 -29.24 -31.45
N THR A 167 24.92 -28.79 -31.17
CA THR A 167 23.86 -28.66 -32.18
C THR A 167 23.60 -27.22 -32.61
N ASN A 168 24.19 -26.23 -31.92
CA ASN A 168 23.93 -24.80 -32.05
C ASN A 168 22.43 -24.45 -31.94
N THR A 169 21.66 -25.27 -31.21
CA THR A 169 20.24 -25.05 -30.98
C THR A 169 20.06 -24.15 -29.75
N ALA A 170 19.21 -23.14 -29.85
CA ALA A 170 18.90 -22.24 -28.73
C ALA A 170 18.06 -22.98 -27.67
N ILE A 171 18.55 -22.98 -26.43
CA ILE A 171 17.91 -23.52 -25.23
C ILE A 171 17.36 -22.35 -24.41
N PHE A 172 16.04 -22.35 -24.22
CA PHE A 172 15.33 -21.30 -23.51
C PHE A 172 14.98 -21.75 -22.08
N SER A 173 15.41 -20.98 -21.09
CA SER A 173 15.16 -21.24 -19.67
C SER A 173 14.85 -19.93 -18.92
N GLY A 174 14.30 -20.06 -17.71
CA GLY A 174 13.92 -18.94 -16.86
C GLY A 174 12.44 -18.90 -16.53
N PHE A 175 12.09 -18.09 -15.52
CA PHE A 175 10.73 -17.94 -15.01
C PHE A 175 9.71 -17.60 -16.11
N CYS A 176 10.02 -16.67 -17.01
CA CYS A 176 9.08 -16.25 -18.07
C CYS A 176 8.76 -17.39 -19.04
N ILE A 177 9.73 -18.25 -19.34
CA ILE A 177 9.58 -19.39 -20.26
C ILE A 177 8.71 -20.47 -19.62
N ASP A 178 8.97 -20.79 -18.35
CA ASP A 178 8.20 -21.82 -17.65
C ASP A 178 6.78 -21.36 -17.35
N ALA A 179 6.58 -20.09 -16.99
CA ALA A 179 5.26 -19.51 -16.82
C ALA A 179 4.44 -19.64 -18.11
N PHE A 180 5.05 -19.36 -19.26
CA PHE A 180 4.42 -19.51 -20.56
C PHE A 180 4.08 -20.97 -20.89
N LYS A 181 5.03 -21.89 -20.73
CA LYS A 181 4.82 -23.34 -20.98
C LYS A 181 3.68 -23.90 -20.13
N ILE A 182 3.63 -23.53 -18.85
CA ILE A 182 2.58 -23.99 -17.93
C ILE A 182 1.22 -23.42 -18.34
N ALA A 183 1.15 -22.14 -18.71
CA ALA A 183 -0.10 -21.52 -19.16
C ALA A 183 -0.60 -22.15 -20.47
N MET A 184 0.31 -22.44 -21.42
CA MET A 184 -0.03 -23.13 -22.67
C MET A 184 -0.52 -24.57 -22.44
N ALA A 185 0.11 -25.29 -21.50
CA ALA A 185 -0.30 -26.64 -21.14
C ALA A 185 -1.66 -26.70 -20.42
N GLY A 186 -2.12 -25.59 -19.83
CA GLY A 186 -3.44 -25.47 -19.20
C GLY A 186 -4.60 -25.30 -20.18
N LEU A 187 -4.32 -25.04 -21.47
CA LEU A 187 -5.36 -24.86 -22.47
C LEU A 187 -6.09 -26.18 -22.78
N ASN A 188 -7.40 -26.10 -23.04
CA ASN A 188 -8.23 -27.26 -23.39
C ASN A 188 -7.98 -27.81 -24.81
N TYR A 189 -6.99 -27.28 -25.52
CA TYR A 189 -6.63 -27.64 -26.88
C TYR A 189 -5.12 -27.55 -27.07
N GLN A 190 -4.59 -28.38 -27.96
CA GLN A 190 -3.15 -28.41 -28.23
C GLN A 190 -2.77 -27.32 -29.21
N VAL A 191 -1.76 -26.53 -28.84
CA VAL A 191 -1.15 -25.50 -29.70
C VAL A 191 0.30 -25.86 -29.92
N PHE A 192 0.71 -26.01 -31.18
CA PHE A 192 2.10 -26.23 -31.54
C PHE A 192 2.81 -24.88 -31.63
N TYR A 193 3.95 -24.76 -30.96
CA TYR A 193 4.76 -23.55 -30.99
C TYR A 193 6.25 -23.89 -30.90
N GLN A 194 7.07 -22.97 -31.39
CA GLN A 194 8.51 -23.01 -31.25
C GLN A 194 9.02 -21.65 -30.78
N PHE A 195 10.02 -21.66 -29.92
CA PHE A 195 10.71 -20.46 -29.51
C PHE A 195 11.76 -20.08 -30.56
N VAL A 196 11.84 -18.79 -30.86
CA VAL A 196 12.81 -18.22 -31.80
C VAL A 196 13.58 -17.14 -31.06
N PRO A 197 14.91 -17.20 -31.00
CA PRO A 197 15.68 -16.15 -30.36
C PRO A 197 15.59 -14.88 -31.19
N PHE A 198 15.40 -13.74 -30.52
CA PHE A 198 15.42 -12.43 -31.15
C PHE A 198 16.69 -11.70 -30.73
N GLU A 199 17.62 -11.58 -31.67
CA GLU A 199 18.86 -10.84 -31.48
C GLU A 199 18.63 -9.35 -31.72
N TYR A 200 19.16 -8.53 -30.82
CA TYR A 200 19.06 -7.09 -30.91
C TYR A 200 20.18 -6.53 -31.78
N ASN A 201 19.82 -5.75 -32.79
CA ASN A 201 20.78 -5.02 -33.61
C ASN A 201 21.21 -3.68 -32.99
N ASN A 202 20.53 -3.24 -31.92
CA ASN A 202 20.70 -1.94 -31.30
C ASN A 202 21.27 -2.08 -29.88
N PRO A 203 22.31 -1.31 -29.48
CA PRO A 203 22.83 -1.30 -28.12
C PRO A 203 21.84 -0.77 -27.06
N ASN A 204 20.80 -0.02 -27.44
CA ASN A 204 19.78 0.49 -26.52
C ASN A 204 18.71 -0.57 -26.23
N ILE A 205 18.83 -1.27 -25.10
CA ILE A 205 17.94 -2.36 -24.68
C ILE A 205 16.45 -1.95 -24.66
N GLY A 206 16.14 -0.71 -24.25
CA GLY A 206 14.75 -0.20 -24.20
C GLY A 206 14.06 -0.10 -25.56
N GLU A 207 14.76 0.44 -26.56
CA GLU A 207 14.28 0.51 -27.95
C GLU A 207 14.15 -0.89 -28.56
N ALA A 208 15.02 -1.81 -28.13
CA ALA A 208 15.04 -3.19 -28.57
C ALA A 208 13.76 -3.97 -28.16
N TYR A 209 13.17 -3.67 -26.99
CA TYR A 209 11.89 -4.25 -26.57
C TYR A 209 10.70 -3.69 -27.37
N ASP A 210 10.71 -2.40 -27.69
CA ASP A 210 9.66 -1.80 -28.52
C ASP A 210 9.71 -2.36 -29.95
N ASP A 211 10.91 -2.53 -30.50
CA ASP A 211 11.14 -3.19 -31.80
C ASP A 211 10.61 -4.62 -31.81
N LEU A 212 10.90 -5.41 -30.77
CA LEU A 212 10.44 -6.79 -30.63
C LEU A 212 8.90 -6.88 -30.64
N ILE A 213 8.24 -6.02 -29.87
CA ILE A 213 6.77 -5.96 -29.82
C ILE A 213 6.22 -5.49 -31.17
N TYR A 214 6.88 -4.54 -31.82
CA TYR A 214 6.51 -4.08 -33.14
C TYR A 214 6.59 -5.19 -34.20
N GLN A 215 7.53 -6.14 -34.09
CA GLN A 215 7.57 -7.31 -34.98
C GLN A 215 6.32 -8.21 -34.86
N VAL A 216 5.67 -8.25 -33.70
CA VAL A 216 4.38 -8.96 -33.53
C VAL A 216 3.25 -8.22 -34.25
N TYR A 217 3.25 -6.88 -34.19
CA TYR A 217 2.30 -6.06 -34.93
C TYR A 217 2.45 -6.23 -36.46
N LEU A 218 3.69 -6.32 -36.94
CA LEU A 218 3.99 -6.64 -38.34
C LEU A 218 3.69 -8.10 -38.73
N GLN A 219 3.25 -8.94 -37.78
CA GLN A 219 2.97 -10.37 -37.96
C GLN A 219 4.18 -11.21 -38.38
N ASN A 220 5.40 -10.73 -38.09
CA ASN A 220 6.62 -11.50 -38.28
C ASN A 220 6.78 -12.58 -37.20
N TYR A 221 6.21 -12.35 -36.01
CA TYR A 221 6.08 -13.35 -34.96
C TYR A 221 4.62 -13.46 -34.51
N ASP A 222 4.22 -14.66 -34.07
CA ASP A 222 2.85 -14.91 -33.65
C ASP A 222 2.64 -14.57 -32.15
N ALA A 223 3.72 -14.49 -31.37
CA ALA A 223 3.71 -14.03 -29.97
C ALA A 223 5.13 -13.63 -29.51
N VAL A 224 5.23 -12.94 -28.38
CA VAL A 224 6.50 -12.71 -27.65
C VAL A 224 6.37 -13.17 -26.21
N VAL A 225 7.44 -13.82 -25.72
CA VAL A 225 7.60 -14.25 -24.32
C VAL A 225 8.89 -13.67 -23.76
N GLY A 226 8.81 -13.07 -22.58
CA GLY A 226 9.92 -12.43 -21.89
C GLY A 226 9.41 -11.42 -20.89
N ASP A 227 10.32 -10.64 -20.32
CA ASP A 227 10.06 -9.54 -19.39
C ASP A 227 9.43 -8.30 -20.08
N MET A 228 8.31 -8.51 -20.78
CA MET A 228 7.60 -7.44 -21.48
C MET A 228 6.69 -6.67 -20.51
N THR A 229 7.11 -5.48 -20.10
CA THR A 229 6.25 -4.59 -19.33
C THR A 229 5.05 -4.11 -20.15
N ILE A 230 3.87 -4.26 -19.58
CA ILE A 230 2.61 -3.80 -20.14
C ILE A 230 2.54 -2.26 -19.99
N THR A 231 2.54 -1.54 -21.12
CA THR A 231 2.39 -0.08 -21.15
C THR A 231 1.22 0.34 -22.04
N ALA A 232 0.69 1.55 -21.83
CA ALA A 232 -0.40 2.09 -22.64
C ALA A 232 -0.01 2.23 -24.11
N ASN A 233 1.21 2.70 -24.39
CA ASN A 233 1.72 2.85 -25.75
C ASN A 233 1.74 1.51 -26.50
N ARG A 234 2.33 0.46 -25.88
CA ARG A 234 2.43 -0.89 -26.47
C ARG A 234 1.04 -1.52 -26.67
N SER A 235 0.13 -1.35 -25.70
CA SER A 235 -1.23 -1.88 -25.77
C SER A 235 -2.09 -1.28 -26.89
N SER A 236 -1.63 -0.19 -27.53
CA SER A 236 -2.35 0.41 -28.65
C SER A 236 -2.24 -0.41 -29.94
N TYR A 237 -1.20 -1.24 -30.12
CA TYR A 237 -0.97 -2.02 -31.34
C TYR A 237 -0.80 -3.53 -31.13
N VAL A 238 -0.63 -4.00 -29.90
CA VAL A 238 -0.65 -5.43 -29.53
C VAL A 238 -1.57 -5.69 -28.34
N ASP A 239 -1.97 -6.95 -28.15
CA ASP A 239 -2.69 -7.38 -26.95
C ASP A 239 -1.75 -8.08 -25.99
N PHE A 240 -1.80 -7.69 -24.71
CA PHE A 240 -1.10 -8.37 -23.63
C PHE A 240 -2.01 -9.37 -22.92
N THR A 241 -1.43 -10.42 -22.38
CA THR A 241 -2.12 -11.24 -21.39
C THR A 241 -2.27 -10.51 -20.07
N PHE A 242 -3.10 -11.03 -19.16
CA PHE A 242 -3.00 -10.66 -17.76
C PHE A 242 -1.56 -10.84 -17.26
N PRO A 243 -1.10 -9.96 -16.36
CA PRO A 243 0.25 -10.00 -15.90
C PRO A 243 0.50 -11.23 -15.05
N TYR A 244 1.65 -11.86 -15.26
CA TYR A 244 2.07 -13.05 -14.54
C TYR A 244 3.17 -12.75 -13.50
N THR A 245 3.52 -11.48 -13.31
CA THR A 245 4.43 -11.00 -12.26
C THR A 245 3.76 -9.99 -11.34
N ASP A 246 4.50 -9.59 -10.31
CA ASP A 246 4.18 -8.46 -9.45
C ASP A 246 4.28 -7.14 -10.22
N MET A 247 3.35 -6.23 -9.94
CA MET A 247 3.22 -4.94 -10.59
C MET A 247 4.02 -3.86 -9.85
N GLY A 248 4.44 -2.84 -10.58
CA GLY A 248 5.03 -1.64 -10.03
C GLY A 248 6.55 -1.63 -9.98
N VAL A 249 7.06 -0.48 -9.55
CA VAL A 249 8.47 -0.16 -9.42
C VAL A 249 8.80 0.07 -7.96
N GLY A 250 9.95 -0.43 -7.53
CA GLY A 250 10.45 -0.24 -6.18
C GLY A 250 11.77 0.49 -6.16
N MET A 251 12.21 0.78 -4.96
CA MET A 251 13.49 1.42 -4.68
C MET A 251 14.26 0.54 -3.70
N VAL A 252 15.50 0.21 -4.05
CA VAL A 252 16.40 -0.59 -3.23
C VAL A 252 17.58 0.26 -2.81
N THR A 253 17.92 0.19 -1.54
CA THR A 253 19.08 0.88 -0.96
C THR A 253 19.92 -0.10 -0.16
N ARG A 254 21.17 0.28 0.06
CA ARG A 254 22.05 -0.41 1.01
C ARG A 254 21.46 -0.28 2.41
N LEU A 255 21.43 -1.40 3.13
CA LEU A 255 21.20 -1.39 4.57
C LEU A 255 22.35 -0.63 5.21
N THR A 256 22.15 0.66 5.45
CA THR A 256 23.01 1.41 6.34
C THR A 256 22.73 0.89 7.75
N PRO A 257 23.74 0.38 8.48
CA PRO A 257 23.60 0.15 9.91
C PRO A 257 23.00 1.41 10.51
N LYS A 258 21.82 1.28 11.11
CA LYS A 258 20.98 2.39 11.58
C LYS A 258 21.88 3.35 12.37
N ASP A 259 22.20 4.48 11.76
CA ASP A 259 23.12 5.44 12.35
C ASP A 259 22.46 5.96 13.64
N SER A 260 23.12 5.70 14.76
CA SER A 260 22.77 6.09 16.13
C SER A 260 21.58 5.36 16.81
N GLN A 261 21.99 4.45 17.69
CA GLN A 261 21.47 4.06 19.00
C GLN A 261 20.78 5.20 19.80
N ASN A 262 19.73 5.80 19.27
CA ASN A 262 18.92 6.76 20.02
C ASN A 262 17.95 5.99 20.93
N LEU A 263 18.47 5.41 22.01
CA LEU A 263 17.70 4.78 23.11
C LEU A 263 16.56 5.68 23.63
N TRP A 264 16.67 6.98 23.37
CA TRP A 264 15.81 8.07 23.84
C TRP A 264 14.96 8.69 22.72
N ILE A 265 14.71 7.98 21.61
CA ILE A 265 13.90 8.50 20.49
C ILE A 265 12.51 8.97 20.94
N PHE A 266 11.94 8.36 21.99
CA PHE A 266 10.65 8.72 22.57
C PHE A 266 10.62 10.09 23.26
N LEU A 267 11.77 10.68 23.62
CA LEU A 267 11.84 12.04 24.18
C LEU A 267 11.92 13.14 23.11
N LYS A 268 12.34 12.79 21.88
CA LYS A 268 12.54 13.74 20.76
C LYS A 268 11.29 14.50 20.29
N PRO A 269 10.04 13.97 20.38
CA PRO A 269 8.86 14.69 19.92
C PRO A 269 8.58 16.00 20.68
N LEU A 270 9.10 16.16 21.89
CA LEU A 270 8.92 17.37 22.71
C LEU A 270 10.27 17.95 23.10
N THR A 271 10.37 19.28 23.13
CA THR A 271 11.60 19.94 23.56
C THR A 271 11.84 19.75 25.06
N PRO A 272 13.10 19.72 25.53
CA PRO A 272 13.40 19.63 26.96
C PRO A 272 12.74 20.74 27.79
N GLY A 273 12.61 21.94 27.21
CA GLY A 273 11.87 23.04 27.82
C GLY A 273 10.40 22.70 28.06
N LEU A 274 9.72 22.09 27.08
CA LEU A 274 8.32 21.71 27.24
C LEU A 274 8.14 20.60 28.28
N TRP A 275 9.04 19.60 28.32
CA TRP A 275 9.08 18.59 29.38
C TRP A 275 9.19 19.23 30.77
N LEU A 276 10.08 20.20 30.93
CA LEU A 276 10.27 20.88 32.21
C LEU A 276 9.06 21.74 32.58
N THR A 277 8.42 22.41 31.62
CA THR A 277 7.16 23.14 31.87
C THR A 277 6.02 22.20 32.27
N MET A 278 5.94 21.01 31.68
CA MET A 278 4.93 20.01 32.04
C MET A 278 5.10 19.57 33.50
N VAL A 279 6.34 19.29 33.92
CA VAL A 279 6.65 18.95 35.32
C VAL A 279 6.35 20.14 36.24
N GLY A 280 6.67 21.37 35.83
CA GLY A 280 6.40 22.58 36.61
C GLY A 280 4.90 22.82 36.84
N VAL A 281 4.10 22.79 35.77
CA VAL A 281 2.64 22.96 35.85
C VAL A 281 2.00 21.80 36.63
N TYR A 282 2.55 20.59 36.51
CA TYR A 282 2.15 19.44 37.32
C TYR A 282 2.33 19.71 38.82
N VAL A 283 3.49 20.19 39.26
CA VAL A 283 3.76 20.49 40.67
C VAL A 283 2.83 21.58 41.19
N VAL A 284 2.61 22.65 40.41
CA VAL A 284 1.70 23.74 40.78
C VAL A 284 0.26 23.24 40.92
N THR A 285 -0.21 22.41 39.98
CA THR A 285 -1.57 21.86 40.02
C THR A 285 -1.77 20.95 41.23
N ALA A 286 -0.78 20.11 41.55
CA ALA A 286 -0.80 19.27 42.74
C ALA A 286 -0.86 20.11 44.04
N LEU A 287 -0.09 21.20 44.12
CA LEU A 287 -0.15 22.14 45.26
C LEU A 287 -1.51 22.83 45.40
N VAL A 288 -2.13 23.23 44.30
CA VAL A 288 -3.46 23.87 44.30
C VAL A 288 -4.53 22.90 44.78
N ILE A 289 -4.54 21.66 44.28
CA ILE A 289 -5.48 20.61 44.74
C ILE A 289 -5.26 20.33 46.22
N TRP A 290 -4.01 20.20 46.65
CA TRP A 290 -3.65 20.01 48.06
C TRP A 290 -4.20 21.15 48.94
N LEU A 291 -4.07 22.41 48.51
CA LEU A 291 -4.57 23.56 49.26
C LEU A 291 -6.10 23.53 49.41
N ILE A 292 -6.82 23.17 48.34
CA ILE A 292 -8.30 23.14 48.30
C ILE A 292 -8.85 22.00 49.16
N GLU A 293 -8.23 20.83 49.13
CA GLU A 293 -8.70 19.64 49.86
C GLU A 293 -8.13 19.54 51.30
N ARG A 294 -7.16 20.39 51.67
CA ARG A 294 -6.61 20.48 53.03
C ARG A 294 -7.68 20.55 54.14
N PRO A 295 -8.78 21.33 54.01
CA PRO A 295 -9.79 21.43 55.07
C PRO A 295 -10.58 20.14 55.27
N ALA A 296 -10.98 19.48 54.17
CA ALA A 296 -11.76 18.23 54.20
C ALA A 296 -10.92 17.04 54.69
N PHE A 297 -9.61 17.06 54.42
CA PHE A 297 -8.69 16.00 54.83
C PHE A 297 -8.41 16.01 56.34
N VAL A 298 -8.38 17.18 56.99
CA VAL A 298 -8.13 17.32 58.44
C VAL A 298 -9.25 16.67 59.27
N GLU A 299 -10.48 16.67 58.77
CA GLU A 299 -11.65 16.07 59.42
C GLU A 299 -11.69 14.53 59.28
N GLN A 300 -11.14 13.99 58.18
CA GLN A 300 -11.00 12.55 57.97
C GLN A 300 -9.78 11.96 58.71
N GLN A 301 -8.79 12.80 59.03
CA GLN A 301 -7.53 12.40 59.67
C GLN A 301 -7.64 12.11 61.17
N THR A 302 -8.74 12.49 61.81
CA THR A 302 -8.94 12.30 63.26
C THR A 302 -9.13 10.82 63.64
N GLN A 303 -9.32 9.91 62.68
CA GLN A 303 -9.68 8.51 62.96
C GLN A 303 -8.62 7.44 62.65
N GLN A 304 -7.49 7.73 62.00
CA GLN A 304 -6.51 6.67 61.69
C GLN A 304 -5.05 7.14 61.63
N SER A 305 -4.34 6.95 62.75
CA SER A 305 -2.91 7.22 62.94
C SER A 305 -2.05 6.05 62.45
N ASN A 306 -1.39 6.21 61.29
CA ASN A 306 0.04 5.92 61.07
C ASN A 306 0.36 5.79 59.57
N GLY A 307 1.19 6.70 59.05
CA GLY A 307 1.60 6.78 57.64
C GLY A 307 1.24 8.12 56.99
N ARG A 308 1.63 9.25 57.63
CA ARG A 308 1.15 10.60 57.33
C ARG A 308 1.61 11.18 55.98
N ILE A 309 2.83 10.91 55.52
CA ILE A 309 3.40 11.59 54.34
C ILE A 309 3.21 10.78 53.05
N GLY A 310 3.43 9.46 53.08
CA GLY A 310 3.30 8.61 51.89
C GLY A 310 1.88 8.56 51.31
N ARG A 311 0.85 8.60 52.16
CA ARG A 311 -0.56 8.67 51.71
C ARG A 311 -0.94 10.05 51.14
N MET A 312 -0.37 11.14 51.63
CA MET A 312 -0.63 12.50 51.11
C MET A 312 -0.03 12.72 49.72
N PHE A 313 1.22 12.28 49.53
CA PHE A 313 1.88 12.36 48.22
C PHE A 313 1.32 11.30 47.25
N GLY A 314 1.00 10.10 47.72
CA GLY A 314 0.34 9.07 46.93
C GLY A 314 -1.02 9.50 46.41
N PHE A 315 -1.86 10.10 47.25
CA PHE A 315 -3.17 10.65 46.89
C PHE A 315 -3.08 11.73 45.79
N SER A 316 -2.14 12.68 45.95
CA SER A 316 -1.92 13.75 44.98
C SER A 316 -1.39 13.21 43.64
N PHE A 317 -0.56 12.15 43.68
CA PHE A 317 0.01 11.50 42.49
C PHE A 317 -1.02 10.63 41.75
N SER A 318 -1.87 9.89 42.46
CA SER A 318 -2.89 8.99 41.90
C SER A 318 -4.00 9.72 41.14
N ILE A 319 -4.42 10.90 41.61
CA ILE A 319 -5.46 11.71 40.95
C ILE A 319 -5.00 12.28 39.59
N LEU A 320 -3.69 12.39 39.36
CA LEU A 320 -3.11 13.09 38.21
C LEU A 320 -2.64 12.17 37.06
N VAL A 321 -2.49 10.85 37.29
CA VAL A 321 -1.99 9.85 36.31
C VAL A 321 -3.10 8.88 35.85
N PHE A 322 -4.32 9.37 35.62
CA PHE A 322 -5.43 8.55 35.09
C PHE A 322 -5.84 7.33 35.95
N ALA A 323 -5.49 7.28 37.23
CA ALA A 323 -6.08 6.30 38.15
C ALA A 323 -7.38 6.90 38.71
N HIS A 324 -8.48 6.67 38.00
CA HIS A 324 -9.82 6.89 38.55
C HIS A 324 -9.96 6.19 39.92
N TRP A 325 -10.86 6.73 40.77
CA TRP A 325 -11.41 6.19 42.03
C TRP A 325 -10.90 6.79 43.37
N GLU A 326 -11.01 8.11 43.56
CA GLU A 326 -11.21 8.69 44.90
C GLU A 326 -12.25 9.82 44.90
N LYS A 327 -13.09 9.88 45.94
CA LYS A 327 -14.19 10.86 46.08
C LYS A 327 -13.64 12.23 46.51
N LEU A 328 -13.28 13.08 45.55
CA LEU A 328 -13.00 14.50 45.80
C LEU A 328 -14.22 15.15 46.48
N SER A 329 -13.97 15.84 47.60
CA SER A 329 -15.04 16.42 48.43
C SER A 329 -15.54 17.75 47.84
N SER A 330 -14.63 18.55 47.28
CA SER A 330 -14.93 19.89 46.76
C SER A 330 -15.32 19.86 45.28
N ASN A 331 -16.32 20.64 44.89
CA ASN A 331 -16.64 20.85 43.48
C ASN A 331 -15.55 21.66 42.75
N LEU A 332 -14.75 22.44 43.49
CA LEU A 332 -13.69 23.27 42.93
C LEU A 332 -12.46 22.44 42.57
N SER A 333 -12.08 21.46 43.39
CA SER A 333 -11.01 20.50 43.07
C SER A 333 -11.37 19.61 41.88
N ARG A 334 -12.64 19.17 41.77
CA ARG A 334 -13.15 18.44 40.59
C ARG A 334 -12.98 19.24 39.29
N SER A 335 -13.28 20.54 39.34
CA SER A 335 -13.12 21.42 38.19
C SER A 335 -11.65 21.58 37.77
N VAL A 336 -10.74 21.72 38.74
CA VAL A 336 -9.29 21.79 38.51
C VAL A 336 -8.76 20.49 37.89
N VAL A 337 -9.23 19.33 38.36
CA VAL A 337 -8.86 18.02 37.80
C VAL A 337 -9.37 17.84 36.37
N VAL A 338 -10.61 18.25 36.07
CA VAL A 338 -11.15 18.20 34.69
C VAL A 338 -10.31 19.06 33.74
N LEU A 339 -9.93 20.27 34.17
CA LEU A 339 -9.04 21.15 33.39
C LEU A 339 -7.66 20.49 33.16
N TRP A 340 -7.06 19.89 34.20
CA TRP A 340 -5.77 19.21 34.08
C TRP A 340 -5.83 18.01 33.12
N VAL A 341 -6.85 17.16 33.24
CA VAL A 341 -7.06 16.04 32.32
C VAL A 341 -7.20 16.52 30.88
N PHE A 342 -7.88 17.66 30.65
CA PHE A 342 -7.97 18.27 29.33
C PHE A 342 -6.61 18.73 28.79
N VAL A 343 -5.76 19.34 29.64
CA VAL A 343 -4.39 19.73 29.25
C VAL A 343 -3.53 18.51 28.91
N VAL A 344 -3.55 17.46 29.75
CA VAL A 344 -2.83 16.21 29.49
C VAL A 344 -3.31 15.54 28.20
N PHE A 345 -4.62 15.57 27.94
CA PHE A 345 -5.20 15.03 26.71
C PHE A 345 -4.68 15.76 25.46
N ILE A 346 -4.64 17.09 25.47
CA ILE A 346 -4.09 17.88 24.35
C ILE A 346 -2.60 17.59 24.16
N LEU A 347 -1.82 17.52 25.25
CA LEU A 347 -0.39 17.21 25.19
C LEU A 347 -0.15 15.80 24.64
N GLY A 348 -0.95 14.80 25.06
CA GLY A 348 -0.88 13.44 24.55
C GLY A 348 -1.21 13.36 23.06
N SER A 349 -2.25 14.06 22.62
CA SER A 349 -2.63 14.12 21.20
C SER A 349 -1.53 14.77 20.34
N ASN A 350 -0.95 15.88 20.79
CA ASN A 350 0.14 16.55 20.09
C ASN A 350 1.44 15.74 20.12
N TYR A 351 1.72 15.00 21.20
CA TYR A 351 2.84 14.07 21.26
C TYR A 351 2.71 12.99 20.17
N THR A 352 1.54 12.36 20.07
CA THR A 352 1.28 11.35 19.02
C THR A 352 1.39 11.96 17.63
N ALA A 353 0.79 13.13 17.39
CA ALA A 353 0.86 13.81 16.10
C ALA A 353 2.29 14.18 15.69
N THR A 354 3.09 14.70 16.63
CA THR A 354 4.49 15.10 16.38
C THR A 354 5.39 13.89 16.20
N LEU A 355 5.17 12.81 16.97
CA LEU A 355 5.88 11.55 16.78
C LEU A 355 5.59 10.96 15.39
N THR A 356 4.32 10.90 14.99
CA THR A 356 3.92 10.46 13.65
C THR A 356 4.54 11.34 12.57
N SER A 357 4.45 12.67 12.70
CA SER A 357 5.07 13.60 11.75
C SER A 357 6.59 13.43 11.67
N MET A 358 7.29 13.22 12.79
CA MET A 358 8.74 13.00 12.79
C MET A 358 9.11 11.69 12.08
N MET A 359 8.32 10.63 12.27
CA MET A 359 8.53 9.35 11.61
C MET A 359 8.27 9.46 10.09
N THR A 360 7.26 10.24 9.69
CA THR A 360 6.97 10.53 8.28
C THR A 360 8.02 11.43 7.64
N VAL A 361 8.46 12.51 8.32
CA VAL A 361 9.47 13.44 7.79
C VAL A 361 10.82 12.76 7.63
N ARG A 362 11.23 11.88 8.55
CA ARG A 362 12.47 11.09 8.37
C ARG A 362 12.43 10.19 7.14
N GLN A 363 11.25 9.67 6.80
CA GLN A 363 11.07 8.88 5.58
C GLN A 363 11.19 9.76 4.32
N ILE A 364 10.68 10.99 4.36
CA ILE A 364 10.80 11.97 3.27
C ILE A 364 12.25 12.51 3.16
N GLU A 365 12.90 12.82 4.28
CA GLU A 365 14.29 13.32 4.33
C GLU A 365 15.29 12.23 3.90
N TYR A 366 15.02 10.96 4.22
CA TYR A 366 15.78 9.83 3.69
C TYR A 366 15.70 9.78 2.16
N ASN A 367 14.50 9.95 1.60
CA ASN A 367 14.28 10.01 0.16
C ASN A 367 14.91 11.26 -0.49
N SER A 368 15.00 12.39 0.23
CA SER A 368 15.60 13.63 -0.29
C SER A 368 17.14 13.68 -0.19
N LYS A 369 17.76 12.85 0.66
CA LYS A 369 19.23 12.70 0.74
C LYS A 369 19.80 11.75 -0.32
N MET A 370 18.95 11.15 -1.14
CA MET A 370 19.36 10.26 -2.22
C MET A 370 19.92 11.07 -3.40
N SER A 371 21.23 11.27 -3.40
CA SER A 371 21.99 11.71 -4.58
C SER A 371 22.44 10.50 -5.40
N ASN A 372 22.52 10.61 -6.73
CA ASN A 372 22.90 9.54 -7.68
C ASN A 372 22.02 8.29 -7.56
N ILE A 373 20.98 8.21 -8.40
CA ILE A 373 20.06 7.08 -8.47
C ILE A 373 20.45 6.19 -9.66
N GLY A 374 20.66 4.91 -9.40
CA GLY A 374 20.81 3.89 -10.42
C GLY A 374 19.44 3.48 -10.95
N HIS A 375 19.33 3.23 -12.24
CA HIS A 375 18.10 2.68 -12.82
C HIS A 375 18.45 1.82 -14.03
N ARG A 376 17.63 0.82 -14.30
CA ARG A 376 17.75 0.02 -15.53
C ARG A 376 17.33 0.88 -16.73
N LEU A 377 18.01 0.76 -17.86
CA LEU A 377 17.62 1.49 -19.08
C LEU A 377 16.33 0.89 -19.66
N GLY A 378 15.27 1.69 -19.65
CA GLY A 378 13.97 1.33 -20.23
C GLY A 378 12.98 2.51 -20.12
N PRO A 379 11.99 2.60 -21.01
CA PRO A 379 11.03 3.72 -21.00
C PRO A 379 10.26 3.83 -19.68
N VAL A 380 10.07 2.70 -19.01
CA VAL A 380 9.30 2.56 -17.76
C VAL A 380 10.02 3.20 -16.57
N THR A 381 11.28 2.82 -16.31
CA THR A 381 12.07 3.35 -15.20
C THR A 381 12.45 4.81 -15.43
N GLN A 382 12.67 5.22 -16.69
CA GLN A 382 12.95 6.61 -17.06
C GLN A 382 11.76 7.54 -16.78
N GLU A 383 10.54 7.12 -17.08
CA GLU A 383 9.32 7.86 -16.74
C GLU A 383 9.16 8.02 -15.22
N VAL A 384 9.40 6.96 -14.44
CA VAL A 384 9.33 7.01 -12.98
C VAL A 384 10.37 7.96 -12.40
N VAL A 385 11.62 7.90 -12.87
CA VAL A 385 12.68 8.81 -12.42
C VAL A 385 12.35 10.26 -12.77
N GLY A 386 11.83 10.52 -13.97
CA GLY A 386 11.42 11.87 -14.40
C GLY A 386 10.23 12.44 -13.61
N ASN A 387 9.27 11.60 -13.23
CA ASN A 387 8.09 12.01 -12.45
C ASN A 387 8.41 12.29 -10.98
N LEU A 388 9.50 11.75 -10.44
CA LEU A 388 9.80 11.86 -9.01
C LEU A 388 10.41 13.22 -8.59
N ASN A 389 10.47 14.23 -9.48
CA ASN A 389 10.98 15.59 -9.18
C ASN A 389 12.29 15.57 -8.39
N PHE A 390 13.17 14.60 -8.64
CA PHE A 390 14.52 14.65 -8.13
C PHE A 390 15.22 15.83 -8.79
N ASP A 391 15.87 16.71 -8.01
CA ASP A 391 16.55 17.89 -8.54
C ASP A 391 17.45 17.46 -9.71
N ASN A 392 17.04 17.85 -10.92
CA ASN A 392 17.60 17.44 -12.21
C ASN A 392 19.10 17.77 -12.39
N SER A 393 19.73 18.37 -11.38
CA SER A 393 21.12 18.82 -11.40
C SER A 393 22.15 17.80 -10.91
N SER A 394 21.76 16.60 -10.46
CA SER A 394 22.75 15.61 -9.95
C SER A 394 22.48 14.14 -10.24
N SER A 395 21.41 13.77 -10.97
CA SER A 395 21.14 12.37 -11.28
C SER A 395 22.05 11.86 -12.40
N THR A 396 23.29 11.50 -12.07
CA THR A 396 24.10 10.62 -12.92
C THR A 396 23.41 9.26 -12.92
N SER A 397 22.67 9.02 -13.98
CA SER A 397 21.83 7.85 -14.13
C SER A 397 22.74 6.68 -14.53
N VAL A 398 23.21 5.92 -13.54
CA VAL A 398 24.12 4.79 -13.78
C VAL A 398 23.32 3.63 -14.34
N TRP A 399 23.68 3.22 -15.55
CA TRP A 399 23.13 2.05 -16.21
C TRP A 399 23.66 0.79 -15.55
N LEU A 400 22.74 -0.07 -15.14
CA LEU A 400 23.06 -1.33 -14.48
C LEU A 400 22.18 -2.43 -15.10
N THR A 401 22.78 -3.55 -15.46
CA THR A 401 22.08 -4.66 -16.14
C THR A 401 22.05 -5.96 -15.36
N SER A 402 22.97 -6.13 -14.40
CA SER A 402 23.10 -7.36 -13.62
C SER A 402 22.90 -7.13 -12.12
N PRO A 403 22.44 -8.15 -11.37
CA PRO A 403 22.39 -8.09 -9.91
C PRO A 403 23.75 -7.75 -9.26
N GLU A 404 24.85 -8.16 -9.87
CA GLU A 404 26.21 -7.89 -9.41
C GLU A 404 26.58 -6.42 -9.56
N GLU A 405 26.26 -5.82 -10.70
CA GLU A 405 26.40 -4.37 -10.92
C GLU A 405 25.57 -3.58 -9.90
N TYR A 406 24.37 -4.06 -9.58
CA TYR A 406 23.51 -3.43 -8.56
C TYR A 406 24.22 -3.40 -7.21
N ALA A 407 24.77 -4.55 -6.81
CA ALA A 407 25.48 -4.69 -5.55
C ALA A 407 26.75 -3.81 -5.52
N ASN A 408 27.50 -3.74 -6.61
CA ASN A 408 28.72 -2.92 -6.69
C ASN A 408 28.37 -1.43 -6.59
N ALA A 409 27.41 -0.95 -7.39
CA ALA A 409 27.02 0.45 -7.40
C ALA A 409 26.43 0.91 -6.05
N LEU A 410 25.60 0.08 -5.40
CA LEU A 410 25.07 0.36 -4.05
C LEU A 410 26.15 0.25 -2.96
N SER A 411 27.17 -0.58 -3.15
CA SER A 411 28.26 -0.74 -2.19
C SER A 411 29.24 0.42 -2.20
N GLU A 412 29.56 0.95 -3.38
CA GLU A 412 30.40 2.14 -3.55
C GLU A 412 29.72 3.38 -2.96
N GLY A 413 28.39 3.48 -3.16
CA GLY A 413 27.58 4.59 -2.67
C GLY A 413 27.84 5.90 -3.41
N ALA A 414 26.91 6.85 -3.32
CA ALA A 414 26.94 8.07 -4.12
C ALA A 414 28.21 8.93 -3.97
N LYS A 415 28.88 8.86 -2.82
CA LYS A 415 30.10 9.64 -2.54
C LYS A 415 31.34 9.12 -3.26
N ASN A 416 31.37 7.84 -3.64
CA ASN A 416 32.53 7.20 -4.26
C ASN A 416 32.31 6.89 -5.76
N GLY A 417 31.33 7.54 -6.40
CA GLY A 417 31.00 7.29 -7.81
C GLY A 417 29.93 6.23 -8.06
N GLY A 418 29.44 5.57 -7.00
CA GLY A 418 28.30 4.66 -7.05
C GLY A 418 26.94 5.36 -6.93
N VAL A 419 25.93 4.61 -6.48
CA VAL A 419 24.54 5.09 -6.34
C VAL A 419 24.04 4.96 -4.91
N SER A 420 23.19 5.89 -4.46
CA SER A 420 22.56 5.80 -3.13
C SER A 420 21.37 4.84 -3.12
N ALA A 421 20.70 4.67 -4.26
CA ALA A 421 19.66 3.66 -4.43
C ALA A 421 19.48 3.29 -5.89
N ILE A 422 18.77 2.20 -6.11
CA ILE A 422 18.38 1.70 -7.41
C ILE A 422 16.86 1.67 -7.51
N ILE A 423 16.32 2.17 -8.61
CA ILE A 423 14.90 2.10 -8.95
C ILE A 423 14.72 1.13 -10.11
N ASP A 424 13.90 0.10 -9.91
CA ASP A 424 13.58 -0.88 -10.95
C ASP A 424 12.23 -1.59 -10.71
N GLU A 425 11.76 -2.36 -11.68
CA GLU A 425 10.52 -3.13 -11.58
C GLU A 425 10.62 -4.24 -10.52
N MET A 426 9.48 -4.57 -9.89
CA MET A 426 9.39 -5.55 -8.80
C MET A 426 10.09 -6.90 -9.06
N PRO A 427 9.95 -7.54 -10.24
CA PRO A 427 10.61 -8.82 -10.50
C PRO A 427 12.14 -8.76 -10.38
N TYR A 428 12.78 -7.72 -10.90
CA TYR A 428 14.24 -7.55 -10.80
C TYR A 428 14.68 -7.28 -9.35
N ILE A 429 13.94 -6.43 -8.65
CA ILE A 429 14.18 -6.14 -7.23
C ILE A 429 14.06 -7.41 -6.39
N SER A 430 13.02 -8.22 -6.64
CA SER A 430 12.81 -9.46 -5.88
C SER A 430 13.98 -10.43 -6.03
N ILE A 431 14.50 -10.62 -7.26
CA ILE A 431 15.67 -11.47 -7.51
C ILE A 431 16.92 -10.91 -6.82
N PHE A 432 17.12 -9.59 -6.89
CA PHE A 432 18.27 -8.93 -6.26
C PHE A 432 18.24 -9.08 -4.73
N LEU A 433 17.08 -8.87 -4.10
CA LEU A 433 16.92 -8.99 -2.64
C LEU A 433 17.04 -10.43 -2.15
N GLU A 434 16.52 -11.41 -2.91
CA GLU A 434 16.69 -12.84 -2.60
C GLU A 434 18.16 -13.27 -2.72
N LYS A 435 18.93 -12.63 -3.60
CA LYS A 435 20.37 -12.88 -3.73
C LYS A 435 21.21 -12.22 -2.64
N TYR A 436 20.80 -11.05 -2.12
CA TYR A 436 21.54 -10.29 -1.12
C TYR A 436 20.66 -9.81 0.08
N PRO A 437 20.03 -10.73 0.82
CA PRO A 437 18.99 -10.40 1.80
C PRO A 437 19.51 -9.61 3.01
N THR A 438 20.79 -9.75 3.36
CA THR A 438 21.39 -9.12 4.56
C THR A 438 22.03 -7.76 4.30
N ARG A 439 22.20 -7.37 3.02
CA ARG A 439 22.97 -6.17 2.64
C ARG A 439 22.11 -5.04 2.09
N TYR A 440 20.93 -5.35 1.57
CA TYR A 440 20.07 -4.38 0.89
C TYR A 440 18.62 -4.58 1.31
N SER A 441 17.83 -3.51 1.20
CA SER A 441 16.41 -3.56 1.51
C SER A 441 15.62 -2.64 0.59
N MET A 442 14.36 -3.00 0.36
CA MET A 442 13.41 -2.10 -0.29
C MET A 442 13.07 -0.95 0.65
N VAL A 443 13.01 0.27 0.11
CA VAL A 443 12.58 1.47 0.84
C VAL A 443 11.42 2.14 0.13
N GLY A 444 10.48 2.64 0.94
CA GLY A 444 9.27 3.28 0.45
C GLY A 444 8.19 2.27 0.07
N SER A 445 7.09 2.79 -0.46
CA SER A 445 6.01 1.98 -1.01
C SER A 445 6.30 1.64 -2.47
N VAL A 446 5.84 0.48 -2.93
CA VAL A 446 5.86 0.12 -4.35
C VAL A 446 5.03 1.15 -5.12
N MET A 447 5.62 1.76 -6.13
CA MET A 447 4.95 2.72 -7.00
C MET A 447 4.17 1.92 -8.05
N PRO A 448 2.82 2.02 -8.12
CA PRO A 448 2.00 1.25 -9.05
C PRO A 448 2.03 1.88 -10.45
N THR A 449 3.23 2.13 -10.97
CA THR A 449 3.45 2.79 -12.26
C THR A 449 3.47 1.81 -13.43
N THR A 450 3.58 0.51 -13.15
CA THR A 450 3.65 -0.55 -14.16
C THR A 450 2.60 -1.61 -13.90
N ASN A 451 2.09 -2.19 -14.98
CA ASN A 451 1.11 -3.27 -14.91
C ASN A 451 1.79 -4.66 -14.85
N GLY A 452 3.08 -4.74 -14.52
CA GLY A 452 3.86 -5.99 -14.52
C GLY A 452 4.16 -6.51 -15.92
N PHE A 453 4.63 -7.76 -16.00
CA PHE A 453 4.98 -8.44 -17.25
C PHE A 453 3.81 -9.23 -17.81
N GLY A 454 3.60 -9.15 -19.12
CA GLY A 454 2.58 -9.90 -19.85
C GLY A 454 3.13 -10.51 -21.14
N PHE A 455 2.57 -11.64 -21.57
CA PHE A 455 2.90 -12.19 -22.89
C PHE A 455 2.20 -11.37 -23.97
N VAL A 456 2.85 -11.21 -25.11
CA VAL A 456 2.39 -10.34 -26.20
C VAL A 456 1.83 -11.18 -27.32
N PHE A 457 0.68 -10.78 -27.83
CA PHE A 457 0.03 -11.37 -29.00
C PHE A 457 -0.45 -10.29 -29.97
N PRO A 458 -0.67 -10.66 -31.25
CA PRO A 458 -1.33 -9.78 -32.20
C PRO A 458 -2.67 -9.28 -31.67
N LYS A 459 -3.01 -8.04 -32.00
CA LYS A 459 -4.24 -7.39 -31.56
C LYS A 459 -5.48 -8.20 -32.00
N GLY A 460 -6.39 -8.46 -31.08
CA GLY A 460 -7.57 -9.30 -31.28
C GLY A 460 -7.33 -10.81 -31.16
N SER A 461 -6.15 -11.26 -30.72
CA SER A 461 -5.84 -12.68 -30.58
C SER A 461 -6.69 -13.36 -29.51
N ALA A 462 -7.42 -14.42 -29.89
CA ALA A 462 -8.16 -15.24 -28.94
C ALA A 462 -7.23 -15.93 -27.92
N LEU A 463 -5.99 -16.24 -28.32
CA LEU A 463 -5.02 -16.93 -27.49
C LEU A 463 -4.57 -16.07 -26.30
N ALA A 464 -4.46 -14.75 -26.48
CA ALA A 464 -4.15 -13.83 -25.39
C ALA A 464 -5.21 -13.91 -24.27
N ARG A 465 -6.48 -13.95 -24.65
CA ARG A 465 -7.60 -14.07 -23.71
C ARG A 465 -7.62 -15.42 -23.00
N ASP A 466 -7.40 -16.51 -23.74
CA ASP A 466 -7.42 -17.86 -23.17
C ASP A 466 -6.24 -18.08 -22.21
N ILE A 467 -5.04 -17.63 -22.58
CA ILE A 467 -3.85 -17.68 -21.71
C ILE A 467 -4.02 -16.78 -20.49
N SER A 468 -4.63 -15.60 -20.63
CA SER A 468 -4.93 -14.73 -19.48
C SER A 468 -5.77 -15.43 -18.43
N ARG A 469 -6.73 -16.26 -18.85
CA ARG A 469 -7.54 -17.07 -17.94
C ARG A 469 -6.69 -18.15 -17.25
N GLU A 470 -5.78 -18.80 -17.96
CA GLU A 470 -4.87 -19.77 -17.35
C GLU A 470 -3.89 -19.11 -16.37
N ILE A 471 -3.36 -17.92 -16.67
CA ILE A 471 -2.53 -17.13 -15.73
C ILE A 471 -3.32 -16.79 -14.47
N ALA A 472 -4.58 -16.37 -14.60
CA ALA A 472 -5.44 -16.09 -13.45
C ALA A 472 -5.63 -17.34 -12.56
N LYS A 473 -5.89 -18.51 -13.15
CA LYS A 473 -5.97 -19.78 -12.41
C LYS A 473 -4.65 -20.13 -11.71
N LEU A 474 -3.52 -19.99 -12.40
CA LEU A 474 -2.20 -20.26 -11.80
C LEU A 474 -1.91 -19.35 -10.60
N ARG A 475 -2.43 -18.13 -10.62
CA ARG A 475 -2.36 -17.18 -9.51
C ARG A 475 -3.28 -17.57 -8.36
N GLU A 476 -4.54 -17.92 -8.65
CA GLU A 476 -5.52 -18.38 -7.65
C GLU A 476 -5.06 -19.67 -6.93
N ASP A 477 -4.48 -20.60 -7.67
CA ASP A 477 -3.97 -21.87 -7.15
C ASP A 477 -2.62 -21.74 -6.42
N GLY A 478 -2.01 -20.55 -6.40
CA GLY A 478 -0.68 -20.31 -5.82
C GLY A 478 0.49 -20.93 -6.59
N ARG A 479 0.25 -21.62 -7.70
CA ARG A 479 1.28 -22.25 -8.55
C ARG A 479 2.23 -21.23 -9.17
N LEU A 480 1.72 -20.04 -9.51
CA LEU A 480 2.52 -18.95 -10.03
C LEU A 480 3.53 -18.45 -9.00
N GLN A 481 3.11 -18.33 -7.73
CA GLN A 481 3.99 -17.96 -6.62
C GLN A 481 5.02 -19.06 -6.33
N ALA A 482 4.62 -20.34 -6.38
CA ALA A 482 5.54 -21.45 -6.24
C ALA A 482 6.62 -21.46 -7.34
N LEU A 483 6.22 -21.17 -8.58
CA LEU A 483 7.13 -21.04 -9.71
C LEU A 483 8.10 -19.85 -9.53
N GLN A 484 7.59 -18.70 -9.08
CA GLN A 484 8.41 -17.51 -8.79
C GLN A 484 9.45 -17.84 -7.72
N ASN A 485 9.04 -18.46 -6.62
CA ASN A 485 9.94 -18.88 -5.56
C ASN A 485 11.00 -19.88 -6.05
N ALA A 486 10.63 -20.83 -6.91
CA ALA A 486 11.56 -21.83 -7.43
C ALA A 486 12.68 -21.21 -8.30
N TRP A 487 12.37 -20.15 -9.03
CA TRP A 487 13.34 -19.45 -9.87
C TRP A 487 14.12 -18.36 -9.14
N PHE A 488 13.51 -17.68 -8.16
CA PHE A 488 14.12 -16.50 -7.53
C PHE A 488 14.90 -16.86 -6.26
N LYS A 489 14.48 -17.89 -5.52
CA LYS A 489 15.19 -18.32 -4.31
C LYS A 489 16.36 -19.21 -4.69
N THR A 490 17.56 -18.71 -4.42
CA THR A 490 18.78 -19.51 -4.56
C THR A 490 18.94 -20.37 -3.29
N PRO A 491 19.41 -21.63 -3.36
CA PRO A 491 19.80 -22.36 -2.16
C PRO A 491 20.86 -21.54 -1.42
N ILE A 492 20.59 -21.19 -0.17
CA ILE A 492 21.40 -20.32 0.67
C ILE A 492 22.80 -20.95 0.82
N ILE A 493 23.83 -20.36 0.21
CA ILE A 493 25.23 -20.65 0.54
C ILE A 493 25.72 -19.57 1.50
N ASP A 494 25.33 -19.78 2.75
CA ASP A 494 26.07 -19.58 4.01
C ASP A 494 26.41 -18.18 4.59
N PHE A 495 26.47 -18.22 5.93
CA PHE A 495 26.99 -17.36 6.99
C PHE A 495 26.26 -16.06 7.41
N ASP A 496 26.00 -16.03 8.72
CA ASP A 496 25.42 -14.99 9.58
C ASP A 496 23.91 -14.77 9.48
N SER A 497 23.16 -15.73 10.04
CA SER A 497 21.76 -15.55 10.41
C SER A 497 21.63 -15.23 11.90
N GLU A 498 21.59 -13.94 12.23
CA GLU A 498 20.75 -13.46 13.33
C GLU A 498 19.58 -12.67 12.74
N ASP A 499 18.39 -13.20 12.99
CA ASP A 499 17.06 -12.60 12.91
C ASP A 499 16.65 -11.88 11.61
N THR A 500 16.02 -12.69 10.76
CA THR A 500 15.13 -12.30 9.68
C THR A 500 13.89 -11.58 10.25
N THR A 501 13.78 -10.27 10.03
CA THR A 501 12.45 -9.63 9.94
C THR A 501 12.41 -8.68 8.75
N ASN A 502 11.40 -8.92 7.92
CA ASN A 502 11.17 -8.28 6.63
C ASN A 502 11.05 -6.76 6.74
N SER A 503 11.60 -6.11 5.73
CA SER A 503 11.33 -4.76 5.25
C SER A 503 9.95 -4.19 5.63
N VAL A 504 9.96 -3.34 6.66
CA VAL A 504 9.29 -2.04 6.77
C VAL A 504 10.10 -1.34 7.88
N ASN A 505 10.17 0.00 7.88
CA ASN A 505 10.62 0.80 9.03
C ASN A 505 9.70 0.56 10.25
N SER A 506 9.65 -0.67 10.76
CA SER A 506 8.91 -1.06 11.95
C SER A 506 9.70 -0.56 13.15
N LEU A 507 8.97 0.05 14.08
CA LEU A 507 9.53 0.40 15.38
C LEU A 507 10.02 -0.89 16.04
N THR A 508 11.33 -1.02 16.24
CA THR A 508 11.89 -2.22 16.87
C THR A 508 11.91 -2.07 18.38
N VAL A 509 12.02 -3.20 19.09
CA VAL A 509 12.26 -3.19 20.56
C VAL A 509 13.49 -2.34 20.90
N GLY A 510 14.48 -2.30 20.01
CA GLY A 510 15.65 -1.44 20.12
C GLY A 510 15.33 0.05 20.20
N ASP A 511 14.33 0.53 19.45
CA ASP A 511 13.92 1.93 19.43
C ASP A 511 13.27 2.37 20.76
N PHE A 512 12.62 1.45 21.49
CA PHE A 512 12.01 1.71 22.80
C PHE A 512 12.82 1.18 23.99
N ARG A 513 14.06 0.74 23.77
CA ARG A 513 14.89 0.11 24.82
C ARG A 513 15.07 1.00 26.06
N GLY A 514 15.21 2.32 25.90
CA GLY A 514 15.30 3.25 27.03
C GLY A 514 14.03 3.30 27.89
N LEU A 515 12.85 3.23 27.26
CA LEU A 515 11.57 3.21 27.96
C LEU A 515 11.42 1.92 28.80
N PHE A 516 11.77 0.78 28.22
CA PHE A 516 11.72 -0.51 28.91
C PHE A 516 12.73 -0.58 30.07
N LEU A 517 13.92 0.01 29.92
CA LEU A 517 14.90 0.09 31.01
C LEU A 517 14.38 0.90 32.21
N ILE A 518 13.72 2.03 31.97
CA ILE A 518 13.12 2.85 33.04
C ILE A 518 12.03 2.06 33.78
N SER A 519 11.11 1.44 33.02
CA SER A 519 10.04 0.63 33.61
C SER A 519 10.59 -0.57 34.38
N GLY A 520 11.59 -1.26 33.83
CA GLY A 520 12.24 -2.40 34.47
C GLY A 520 12.95 -2.02 35.77
N ALA A 521 13.68 -0.90 35.76
CA ALA A 521 14.34 -0.38 36.96
C ALA A 521 13.33 -0.03 38.06
N PHE A 522 12.22 0.64 37.71
CA PHE A 522 11.16 0.96 38.68
C PHE A 522 10.52 -0.30 39.29
N LEU A 523 10.20 -1.30 38.46
CA LEU A 523 9.67 -2.58 38.92
C LEU A 523 10.65 -3.32 39.84
N ALA A 524 11.95 -3.33 39.50
CA ALA A 524 12.98 -3.93 40.32
C ALA A 524 13.09 -3.24 41.69
N ILE A 525 13.11 -1.90 41.72
CA ILE A 525 13.13 -1.13 42.97
C ILE A 525 11.88 -1.42 43.82
N ALA A 526 10.69 -1.42 43.21
CA ALA A 526 9.45 -1.74 43.92
C ALA A 526 9.46 -3.16 44.50
N CYS A 527 9.96 -4.15 43.74
CA CYS A 527 10.09 -5.53 44.19
C CYS A 527 11.09 -5.65 45.36
N ILE A 528 12.25 -4.98 45.27
CA ILE A 528 13.25 -4.94 46.36
C ILE A 528 12.66 -4.34 47.63
N LEU A 529 11.94 -3.21 47.51
CA LEU A 529 11.30 -2.56 48.66
C LEU A 529 10.20 -3.44 49.28
N PHE A 530 9.42 -4.14 48.44
CA PHE A 530 8.40 -5.09 48.90
C PHE A 530 9.01 -6.27 49.65
N LEU A 531 10.07 -6.88 49.11
CA LEU A 531 10.80 -7.97 49.76
C LEU A 531 11.46 -7.51 51.07
N ALA A 532 12.06 -6.31 51.08
CA ALA A 532 12.62 -5.72 52.29
C ALA A 532 11.53 -5.48 53.36
N SER A 533 10.34 -5.03 52.97
CA SER A 533 9.21 -4.86 53.89
C SER A 533 8.68 -6.19 54.43
N LEU A 534 8.67 -7.26 53.62
CA LEU A 534 8.28 -8.61 54.05
C LEU A 534 9.29 -9.19 55.04
N LEU A 535 10.58 -9.03 54.77
CA LEU A 535 11.64 -9.45 55.69
C LEU A 535 11.57 -8.67 57.01
N TYR A 536 11.38 -7.35 56.95
CA TYR A 536 11.23 -6.52 58.15
C TYR A 536 10.03 -6.98 59.02
N LYS A 537 8.91 -7.35 58.40
CA LYS A 537 7.70 -7.82 59.09
C LYS A 537 7.77 -9.27 59.60
N ASN A 538 8.72 -10.06 59.12
CA ASN A 538 8.93 -11.43 59.60
C ASN A 538 9.99 -11.49 60.71
N PHE A 539 10.87 -10.50 60.80
CA PHE A 539 11.92 -10.42 61.84
C PHE A 539 11.54 -9.55 63.06
N HIS A 540 10.49 -8.74 62.95
CA HIS A 540 9.88 -7.94 64.02
C HIS A 540 8.39 -8.22 64.07
#